data_AF-A0A139XGG2-F1
#
_entry.id   AF-A0A139XGG2-F1
#
_cell.length_a   1.000
_cell.length_b   1.000
_cell.length_c   1.000
_cell.angle_alpha   90.00
_cell.angle_beta   90.00
_cell.angle_gamma   90.00
#
_symmetry.space_group_name_H-M   'P 1'
#
loop_
_entity.id
_entity.type
_entity.pdbx_description
1 polymer ?
#
loop_
_entity_poly.entity_id
_entity_poly.type
_entity_poly.pdbx_seq_one_letter_code
_entity_poly.pdbx_strand_id
1 'polypeptide(L)'
;MFQTQPITGDRATKAVVTKQMAQANYIHLATHGLLENLGEPGIPGAVALAPDGQDDGLLSADEVLKMKLSAELVVLSACDTGRGRITGDGVIGLPRAFISAGTPSIVVSLWRVSDESTAFFMPEFYRQLKLHKDNAIALRQAMLTTMKKYPHPSDWSAFLLIGEAD
;
A
#
# COMPACT_ATOMS: atom_id res chain seq x y z
N MET A 1 13.52 10.70 5.35
CA MET A 1 13.73 10.69 3.88
C MET A 1 12.86 11.70 3.14
N PHE A 2 11.58 11.88 3.50
CA PHE A 2 10.67 12.83 2.84
C PHE A 2 10.24 14.04 3.69
N GLN A 3 10.89 14.28 4.84
CA GLN A 3 10.51 15.36 5.79
C GLN A 3 9.00 15.38 6.15
N THR A 4 8.33 14.24 6.03
CA THR A 4 6.92 14.08 6.38
C THR A 4 6.77 13.68 7.84
N GLN A 5 5.69 14.13 8.49
CA GLN A 5 5.29 13.64 9.79
C GLN A 5 4.27 12.51 9.61
N PRO A 6 4.55 11.28 10.08
CA PRO A 6 3.62 10.18 9.94
C PRO A 6 2.37 10.44 10.80
N ILE A 7 1.23 10.03 10.28
CA ILE A 7 -0.05 10.03 10.99
C ILE A 7 -0.18 8.64 11.63
N THR A 8 -0.23 8.58 12.95
CA THR A 8 -0.14 7.32 13.71
C THR A 8 -1.14 7.27 14.86
N GLY A 9 -1.47 6.05 15.29
CA GLY A 9 -2.39 5.78 16.39
C GLY A 9 -3.78 6.37 16.14
N ASP A 10 -4.42 6.84 17.21
CA ASP A 10 -5.79 7.37 17.20
C ASP A 10 -5.98 8.62 16.30
N ARG A 11 -4.87 9.25 15.85
CA ARG A 11 -4.92 10.37 14.90
C ARG A 11 -5.06 9.93 13.45
N ALA A 12 -4.78 8.67 13.15
CA ALA A 12 -4.85 8.11 11.80
C ALA A 12 -6.29 7.72 11.44
N THR A 13 -7.25 8.64 11.60
CA THR A 13 -8.65 8.39 11.27
C THR A 13 -8.89 8.50 9.76
N LYS A 14 -9.97 7.89 9.27
CA LYS A 14 -10.33 7.93 7.84
C LYS A 14 -10.44 9.36 7.31
N ALA A 15 -11.06 10.27 8.07
CA ALA A 15 -11.21 11.67 7.70
C ALA A 15 -9.85 12.39 7.53
N VAL A 16 -8.92 12.17 8.45
CA VAL A 16 -7.59 12.80 8.42
C VAL A 16 -6.75 12.23 7.26
N VAL A 17 -6.75 10.90 7.12
CA VAL A 17 -5.92 10.20 6.15
C VAL A 17 -6.36 10.50 4.71
N THR A 18 -7.66 10.38 4.41
CA THR A 18 -8.19 10.63 3.06
C THR A 18 -7.96 12.07 2.58
N LYS A 19 -8.08 13.05 3.49
CA LYS A 19 -7.77 14.45 3.20
C LYS A 19 -6.31 14.66 2.79
N GLN A 20 -5.38 14.00 3.49
CA GLN A 20 -3.95 14.10 3.19
C GLN A 20 -3.58 13.34 1.91
N MET A 21 -4.18 12.16 1.69
CA MET A 21 -3.97 11.36 0.48
C MET A 21 -4.30 12.13 -0.80
N ALA A 22 -5.36 12.94 -0.79
CA ALA A 22 -5.76 13.75 -1.95
C ALA A 22 -4.71 14.79 -2.39
N GLN A 23 -3.72 15.10 -1.55
CA GLN A 23 -2.70 16.12 -1.79
C GLN A 23 -1.27 15.54 -1.85
N ALA A 24 -1.12 14.22 -1.68
CA ALA A 24 0.17 13.58 -1.57
C ALA A 24 0.66 13.04 -2.91
N ASN A 25 1.96 13.22 -3.20
CA ASN A 25 2.62 12.60 -4.36
C ASN A 25 3.00 11.14 -4.08
N TYR A 26 3.27 10.80 -2.81
CA TYR A 26 3.58 9.45 -2.35
C TYR A 26 2.71 9.11 -1.15
N ILE A 27 2.04 7.97 -1.19
CA ILE A 27 1.18 7.49 -0.10
C ILE A 27 1.76 6.17 0.40
N HIS A 28 1.99 6.06 1.72
CA HIS A 28 2.41 4.82 2.36
C HIS A 28 1.40 4.46 3.46
N LEU A 29 0.73 3.32 3.31
CA LEU A 29 -0.23 2.81 4.28
C LEU A 29 0.33 1.52 4.92
N ALA A 30 0.90 1.68 6.12
CA ALA A 30 1.43 0.60 6.95
C ALA A 30 0.40 0.19 8.01
N THR A 31 -0.67 -0.46 7.56
CA THR A 31 -1.83 -0.80 8.40
C THR A 31 -2.25 -2.26 8.18
N HIS A 32 -3.39 -2.72 8.69
CA HIS A 32 -3.96 -4.00 8.28
C HIS A 32 -4.86 -3.85 7.06
N GLY A 33 -4.68 -4.73 6.08
CA GLY A 33 -5.58 -4.87 4.94
C GLY A 33 -6.63 -5.92 5.27
N LEU A 34 -7.89 -5.60 5.01
CA LEU A 34 -8.99 -6.55 5.02
C LEU A 34 -9.26 -6.95 3.58
N LEU A 35 -9.36 -8.25 3.34
CA LEU A 35 -9.64 -8.83 2.01
C LEU A 35 -11.09 -9.24 1.82
N GLU A 36 -11.81 -9.32 2.93
CA GLU A 36 -13.18 -9.80 2.92
C GLU A 36 -14.12 -8.70 2.42
N ASN A 37 -15.15 -9.13 1.70
CA ASN A 37 -16.24 -8.25 1.37
C ASN A 37 -17.01 -7.98 2.67
N LEU A 38 -17.09 -6.74 3.13
CA LEU A 38 -17.67 -6.35 4.43
C LEU A 38 -19.21 -6.49 4.48
N GLY A 39 -19.78 -7.46 3.76
CA GLY A 39 -21.22 -7.68 3.62
C GLY A 39 -21.90 -6.82 2.55
N GLU A 40 -21.18 -5.91 1.90
CA GLU A 40 -21.74 -4.99 0.89
C GLU A 40 -21.51 -5.49 -0.56
N PRO A 41 -22.42 -5.23 -1.51
CA PRO A 41 -22.15 -5.44 -2.93
C PRO A 41 -21.10 -4.41 -3.40
N GLY A 42 -19.94 -4.86 -3.89
CA GLY A 42 -18.88 -3.93 -4.26
C GLY A 42 -17.51 -4.56 -4.51
N ILE A 43 -16.48 -3.71 -4.62
CA ILE A 43 -15.09 -4.16 -4.72
C ILE A 43 -14.63 -4.63 -3.33
N PRO A 44 -14.24 -5.91 -3.15
CA PRO A 44 -13.82 -6.40 -1.84
C PRO A 44 -12.54 -5.71 -1.37
N GLY A 45 -12.51 -5.43 -0.06
CA GLY A 45 -11.32 -5.06 0.68
C GLY A 45 -11.33 -3.63 1.24
N ALA A 46 -10.61 -3.45 2.34
CA ALA A 46 -10.52 -2.19 3.05
C ALA A 46 -9.16 -2.04 3.73
N VAL A 47 -8.72 -0.80 3.95
CA VAL A 47 -7.58 -0.48 4.80
C VAL A 47 -8.11 -0.10 6.18
N ALA A 48 -7.60 -0.75 7.23
CA ALA A 48 -7.96 -0.42 8.60
C ALA A 48 -7.21 0.83 9.08
N LEU A 49 -7.95 1.83 9.53
CA LEU A 49 -7.51 3.08 10.11
C LEU A 49 -8.09 3.20 11.53
N ALA A 50 -7.75 4.26 12.25
CA ALA A 50 -8.32 4.48 13.57
C ALA A 50 -9.82 4.81 13.45
N PRO A 51 -10.70 4.10 14.18
CA PRO A 51 -12.09 4.51 14.28
C PRO A 51 -12.19 5.84 15.02
N ASP A 52 -13.26 6.57 14.77
CA ASP A 52 -13.63 7.73 15.57
C ASP A 52 -15.11 7.69 15.94
N GLY A 53 -15.60 8.69 16.67
CA GLY A 53 -17.00 8.71 17.10
C GLY A 53 -18.03 8.83 15.96
N GLN A 54 -17.57 8.98 14.71
CA GLN A 54 -18.40 9.15 13.51
C GLN A 54 -18.18 8.05 12.47
N ASP A 55 -17.05 7.34 12.53
CA ASP A 55 -16.62 6.39 11.50
C ASP A 55 -15.95 5.14 12.08
N ASP A 56 -16.13 4.00 11.42
CA ASP A 56 -15.59 2.71 11.83
C ASP A 56 -14.08 2.55 11.57
N GLY A 57 -13.46 3.51 10.89
CA GLY A 57 -12.05 3.48 10.55
C GLY A 57 -11.75 2.57 9.36
N LEU A 58 -12.73 2.04 8.65
CA LEU A 58 -12.49 1.21 7.46
C LEU A 58 -12.56 2.09 6.21
N LEU A 59 -11.44 2.19 5.49
CA LEU A 59 -11.39 2.80 4.17
C LEU A 59 -11.56 1.71 3.11
N SER A 60 -12.78 1.53 2.63
CA SER A 60 -13.16 0.50 1.66
C SER A 60 -12.62 0.81 0.26
N ALA A 61 -12.46 -0.25 -0.56
CA ALA A 61 -12.08 -0.10 -1.95
C ALA A 61 -13.09 0.73 -2.76
N ASP A 62 -14.38 0.65 -2.45
CA ASP A 62 -15.42 1.47 -3.12
C ASP A 62 -15.34 2.96 -2.74
N GLU A 63 -14.93 3.28 -1.51
CA GLU A 63 -14.62 4.67 -1.14
C GLU A 63 -13.39 5.17 -1.88
N VAL A 64 -12.31 4.36 -1.92
CA VAL A 64 -11.09 4.70 -2.67
C VAL A 64 -11.39 4.92 -4.15
N LEU A 65 -12.23 4.07 -4.76
CA LEU A 65 -12.61 4.17 -6.17
C LEU A 65 -13.25 5.53 -6.52
N LYS A 66 -13.95 6.16 -5.56
CA LYS A 66 -14.61 7.45 -5.74
C LYS A 66 -13.66 8.63 -5.51
N MET A 67 -12.45 8.39 -5.04
CA MET A 67 -11.45 9.43 -4.81
C MET A 67 -10.84 9.92 -6.13
N LYS A 68 -10.20 11.09 -6.05
CA LYS A 68 -9.30 11.61 -7.09
C LYS A 68 -7.93 11.81 -6.45
N LEU A 69 -7.01 10.90 -6.74
CA LEU A 69 -5.65 10.92 -6.24
C LEU A 69 -4.72 11.51 -7.30
N SER A 70 -3.69 12.22 -6.86
CA SER A 70 -2.58 12.69 -7.69
C SER A 70 -1.25 12.06 -7.27
N ALA A 71 -1.32 10.99 -6.48
CA ALA A 71 -0.15 10.25 -6.04
C ALA A 71 0.48 9.53 -7.24
N GLU A 72 1.79 9.63 -7.37
CA GLU A 72 2.60 8.88 -8.34
C GLU A 72 2.74 7.42 -7.89
N LEU A 73 2.80 7.19 -6.58
CA LEU A 73 2.95 5.86 -6.02
C LEU A 73 2.19 5.72 -4.70
N VAL A 74 1.43 4.62 -4.60
CA VAL A 74 0.83 4.14 -3.35
C VAL A 74 1.56 2.87 -2.91
N VAL A 75 2.01 2.81 -1.67
CA VAL A 75 2.58 1.61 -1.04
C VAL A 75 1.60 1.10 0.01
N LEU A 76 1.06 -0.09 -0.20
CA LEU A 76 0.25 -0.83 0.76
C LEU A 76 1.15 -1.86 1.45
N SER A 77 1.76 -1.47 2.57
CA SER A 77 2.60 -2.35 3.40
C SER A 77 1.77 -3.05 4.48
N ALA A 78 0.60 -3.51 4.06
CA ALA A 78 -0.42 -4.05 4.93
C ALA A 78 -0.57 -5.56 4.69
N CYS A 79 -0.63 -6.32 5.78
CA CYS A 79 -0.72 -7.79 5.76
C CYS A 79 -1.79 -8.23 4.75
N ASP A 80 -1.41 -9.07 3.78
CA ASP A 80 -2.29 -9.64 2.76
C ASP A 80 -2.93 -8.67 1.73
N THR A 81 -2.50 -7.41 1.60
CA THR A 81 -3.10 -6.45 0.64
C THR A 81 -3.04 -6.80 -0.85
N GLY A 82 -2.17 -7.73 -1.25
CA GLY A 82 -2.10 -8.25 -2.62
C GLY A 82 -3.04 -9.43 -2.93
N ARG A 83 -3.69 -10.04 -1.93
CA ARG A 83 -4.50 -11.27 -2.09
C ARG A 83 -5.99 -11.00 -2.31
N GLY A 84 -6.32 -10.01 -3.15
CA GLY A 84 -7.70 -9.76 -3.57
C GLY A 84 -8.35 -10.99 -4.22
N ARG A 85 -9.67 -10.98 -4.37
CA ARG A 85 -10.38 -12.07 -5.05
C ARG A 85 -9.94 -12.12 -6.52
N ILE A 86 -9.35 -13.24 -6.93
CA ILE A 86 -9.03 -13.48 -8.33
C ILE A 86 -10.33 -13.79 -9.07
N THR A 87 -10.65 -13.00 -10.08
CA THR A 87 -11.79 -13.20 -10.99
C THR A 87 -11.28 -13.38 -12.43
N GLY A 88 -12.19 -13.58 -13.39
CA GLY A 88 -11.83 -13.67 -14.81
C GLY A 88 -11.05 -12.46 -15.34
N ASP A 89 -11.14 -11.30 -14.67
CA ASP A 89 -10.46 -10.05 -15.03
C ASP A 89 -9.19 -9.79 -14.18
N GLY A 90 -8.72 -10.77 -13.41
CA GLY A 90 -7.57 -10.65 -12.50
C GLY A 90 -7.94 -10.38 -11.04
N VAL A 91 -7.00 -9.82 -10.26
CA VAL A 91 -7.18 -9.51 -8.84
C VAL A 91 -8.10 -8.30 -8.70
N ILE A 92 -9.33 -8.52 -8.22
CA ILE A 92 -10.24 -7.45 -7.81
C ILE A 92 -9.96 -7.14 -6.33
N GLY A 93 -9.66 -5.88 -6.04
CA GLY A 93 -9.46 -5.40 -4.67
C GLY A 93 -8.87 -3.99 -4.59
N LEU A 94 -8.31 -3.65 -3.43
CA LEU A 94 -7.70 -2.35 -3.14
C LEU A 94 -6.74 -1.84 -4.22
N PRO A 95 -5.81 -2.65 -4.79
CA PRO A 95 -4.90 -2.14 -5.82
C PRO A 95 -5.65 -1.57 -7.04
N ARG A 96 -6.72 -2.25 -7.48
CA ARG A 96 -7.53 -1.78 -8.62
C ARG A 96 -8.27 -0.49 -8.30
N ALA A 97 -8.76 -0.34 -7.07
CA ALA A 97 -9.44 0.88 -6.63
C ALA A 97 -8.48 2.08 -6.63
N PHE A 98 -7.26 1.92 -6.12
CA PHE A 98 -6.23 2.96 -6.11
C PHE A 98 -5.77 3.36 -7.53
N ILE A 99 -5.58 2.39 -8.43
CA ILE A 99 -5.26 2.70 -9.84
C ILE A 99 -6.40 3.49 -10.47
N SER A 100 -7.64 3.03 -10.30
CA SER A 100 -8.82 3.69 -10.84
C SER A 100 -9.05 5.09 -10.26
N ALA A 101 -8.60 5.33 -9.02
CA ALA A 101 -8.63 6.64 -8.36
C ALA A 101 -7.57 7.62 -8.90
N GLY A 102 -6.67 7.18 -9.79
CA GLY A 102 -5.70 8.04 -10.49
C GLY A 102 -4.23 7.82 -10.14
N THR A 103 -3.90 6.77 -9.36
CA THR A 103 -2.49 6.45 -9.06
C THR A 103 -1.91 5.55 -10.16
N PRO A 104 -0.79 5.90 -10.82
CA PRO A 104 -0.24 5.11 -11.92
C PRO A 104 0.49 3.85 -11.43
N SER A 105 1.02 3.85 -10.21
CA SER A 105 1.82 2.75 -9.67
C SER A 105 1.47 2.40 -8.23
N ILE A 106 1.45 1.11 -7.92
CA ILE A 106 1.18 0.61 -6.57
C ILE A 106 2.16 -0.49 -6.20
N VAL A 107 2.74 -0.42 -5.00
CA VAL A 107 3.47 -1.52 -4.39
C VAL A 107 2.61 -2.17 -3.31
N VAL A 108 2.42 -3.49 -3.39
CA VAL A 108 1.64 -4.28 -2.41
C VAL A 108 2.43 -5.47 -1.91
N SER A 109 2.09 -5.96 -0.71
CA SER A 109 2.62 -7.24 -0.21
C SER A 109 1.67 -8.41 -0.50
N LEU A 110 2.21 -9.49 -1.07
CA LEU A 110 1.52 -10.74 -1.38
C LEU A 110 1.19 -11.57 -0.14
N TRP A 111 1.97 -11.43 0.94
CA TRP A 111 1.74 -12.10 2.22
C TRP A 111 2.25 -11.22 3.36
N ARG A 112 1.96 -11.64 4.61
CA ARG A 112 2.52 -11.00 5.80
C ARG A 112 4.03 -11.25 5.89
N VAL A 113 4.80 -10.17 5.82
CA VAL A 113 6.25 -10.17 6.00
C VAL A 113 6.58 -9.93 7.47
N SER A 114 7.74 -10.40 7.94
CA SER A 114 8.22 -10.09 9.29
C SER A 114 8.45 -8.59 9.47
N ASP A 115 8.10 -8.04 10.63
CA ASP A 115 8.27 -6.61 10.93
C ASP A 115 9.75 -6.20 10.82
N GLU A 116 10.66 -7.09 11.24
CA GLU A 116 12.10 -6.84 11.20
C GLU A 116 12.62 -6.67 9.77
N SER A 117 12.29 -7.60 8.87
CA SER A 117 12.73 -7.50 7.47
C SER A 117 12.03 -6.35 6.75
N THR A 118 10.77 -6.06 7.05
CA THR A 118 10.03 -4.90 6.50
C THR A 118 10.65 -3.57 6.95
N ALA A 119 11.06 -3.47 8.22
CA ALA A 119 11.73 -2.29 8.76
C ALA A 119 13.11 -2.05 8.13
N PHE A 120 13.73 -3.08 7.56
CA PHE A 120 14.94 -2.95 6.74
C PHE A 120 14.62 -2.65 5.27
N PHE A 121 13.65 -3.37 4.69
CA PHE A 121 13.28 -3.30 3.28
C PHE A 121 12.72 -1.91 2.90
N MET A 122 11.79 -1.37 3.69
CA MET A 122 11.08 -0.14 3.32
C MET A 122 11.99 1.09 3.23
N PRO A 123 12.89 1.36 4.20
CA PRO A 123 13.87 2.43 4.05
C PRO A 123 14.76 2.25 2.83
N GLU A 124 15.17 1.02 2.53
CA GLU A 124 15.99 0.72 1.34
C GLU A 124 15.20 0.96 0.05
N PHE A 125 13.94 0.54 -0.03
CA PHE A 125 13.05 0.81 -1.16
C PHE A 125 12.97 2.30 -1.45
N TYR A 126 12.66 3.13 -0.44
CA TYR A 126 12.59 4.58 -0.65
C TYR A 126 13.96 5.21 -0.96
N ARG A 127 15.05 4.65 -0.43
CA ARG A 127 16.41 5.09 -0.77
C ARG A 127 16.70 4.88 -2.25
N GLN A 128 16.36 3.70 -2.76
CA GLN A 128 16.57 3.32 -4.15
C GLN A 128 15.61 4.08 -5.08
N LEU A 129 14.37 4.33 -4.65
CA LEU A 129 13.40 5.14 -5.38
C LEU A 129 13.92 6.56 -5.59
N LYS A 130 14.47 7.18 -4.54
CA LYS A 130 15.08 8.52 -4.65
C LYS A 130 16.31 8.55 -5.57
N LEU A 131 17.07 7.45 -5.64
CA LEU A 131 18.30 7.35 -6.42
C LEU A 131 18.00 7.14 -7.92
N HIS A 132 17.08 6.24 -8.23
CA HIS A 132 16.83 5.80 -9.60
C HIS A 132 15.63 6.48 -10.28
N LYS A 133 14.66 6.97 -9.49
CA LYS A 133 13.37 7.48 -9.98
C LYS A 133 12.63 6.47 -10.88
N ASP A 134 12.77 5.19 -10.55
CA ASP A 134 12.11 4.09 -11.24
C ASP A 134 11.65 3.10 -10.16
N ASN A 135 10.35 2.84 -10.10
CA ASN A 135 9.69 2.01 -9.11
C ASN A 135 10.15 0.55 -9.19
N ALA A 136 10.34 0.01 -10.40
CA ALA A 136 10.72 -1.38 -10.61
C ALA A 136 12.18 -1.64 -10.23
N ILE A 137 13.08 -0.73 -10.61
CA ILE A 137 14.49 -0.75 -10.20
C ILE A 137 14.58 -0.59 -8.68
N ALA A 138 13.84 0.37 -8.10
CA ALA A 138 13.85 0.60 -6.67
C ALA A 138 13.40 -0.64 -5.88
N LEU A 139 12.31 -1.26 -6.32
CA LEU A 139 11.78 -2.48 -5.74
C LEU A 139 12.81 -3.62 -5.83
N ARG A 140 13.35 -3.88 -7.02
CA ARG A 140 14.34 -4.93 -7.24
C ARG A 140 15.59 -4.73 -6.37
N GLN A 141 16.13 -3.51 -6.30
CA GLN A 141 17.33 -3.24 -5.51
C GLN A 141 17.06 -3.43 -4.00
N ALA A 142 15.88 -3.02 -3.52
CA ALA A 142 15.50 -3.27 -2.14
C ALA A 142 15.35 -4.76 -1.82
N MET A 143 14.76 -5.54 -2.72
CA MET A 143 14.67 -7.00 -2.60
C MET A 143 16.08 -7.64 -2.54
N LEU A 144 16.99 -7.27 -3.45
CA LEU A 144 18.35 -7.81 -3.50
C LEU A 144 19.18 -7.43 -2.26
N THR A 145 19.06 -6.21 -1.77
CA THR A 145 19.74 -5.77 -0.54
C THR A 145 19.16 -6.48 0.68
N THR A 146 17.84 -6.64 0.77
CA THR A 146 17.18 -7.34 1.87
C THR A 146 17.53 -8.82 1.88
N MET A 147 17.57 -9.48 0.73
CA MET A 147 17.97 -10.89 0.58
C MET A 147 19.35 -11.19 1.16
N LYS A 148 20.30 -10.25 1.08
CA LYS A 148 21.65 -10.44 1.66
C LYS A 148 21.64 -10.52 3.18
N LYS A 149 20.68 -9.84 3.84
CA LYS A 149 20.56 -9.80 5.31
C LYS A 149 19.54 -10.80 5.83
N TYR A 150 18.43 -10.98 5.11
CA TYR A 150 17.33 -11.89 5.41
C TYR A 150 17.16 -12.83 4.20
N PRO A 151 17.84 -13.99 4.17
CA PRO A 151 17.95 -14.81 2.96
C PRO A 151 16.67 -15.59 2.62
N HIS A 152 15.77 -15.81 3.59
CA HIS A 152 14.53 -16.54 3.36
C HIS A 152 13.61 -15.75 2.41
N PRO A 153 13.11 -16.34 1.31
CA PRO A 153 12.25 -15.65 0.35
C PRO A 153 11.02 -14.97 0.95
N SER A 154 10.48 -15.52 2.04
CA SER A 154 9.37 -14.91 2.78
C SER A 154 9.65 -13.48 3.27
N ASP A 155 10.92 -13.12 3.45
CA ASP A 155 11.33 -11.81 3.99
C ASP A 155 11.59 -10.74 2.92
N TRP A 156 11.81 -11.11 1.65
CA TRP A 156 12.19 -10.16 0.61
C TRP A 156 11.39 -10.27 -0.69
N SER A 157 10.72 -11.39 -0.96
CA SER A 157 10.01 -11.64 -2.24
C SER A 157 8.52 -11.29 -2.20
N ALA A 158 8.05 -10.71 -1.09
CA ALA A 158 6.63 -10.47 -0.86
C ALA A 158 6.07 -9.28 -1.62
N PHE A 159 6.89 -8.32 -2.04
CA PHE A 159 6.42 -7.06 -2.60
C PHE A 159 6.31 -7.13 -4.12
N LEU A 160 5.18 -6.69 -4.65
CA LEU A 160 4.88 -6.62 -6.08
C LEU A 160 4.56 -5.18 -6.47
N LEU A 161 5.12 -4.73 -7.59
CA LEU A 161 4.72 -3.51 -8.27
C LEU A 161 3.62 -3.81 -9.29
N ILE A 162 2.56 -3.01 -9.28
CA ILE A 162 1.46 -3.02 -10.24
C ILE A 162 1.36 -1.63 -10.86
N GLY A 163 1.28 -1.54 -12.18
CA GLY A 163 1.19 -0.28 -12.92
C GLY A 163 2.52 0.13 -13.55
N GLU A 164 2.74 1.43 -13.68
CA GLU A 164 3.90 2.01 -14.37
C GLU A 164 5.20 1.84 -13.57
N ALA A 165 6.33 1.76 -14.27
CA ALA A 165 7.65 1.59 -13.65
C ALA A 165 8.42 2.92 -13.51
N ASP A 166 8.15 3.89 -14.37
CA ASP A 166 8.98 5.06 -14.68
C ASP A 166 8.21 6.39 -14.65
#